data_AF-A0A966B3A2-F1
#
_entry.id   AF-A0A966B3A2-F1
#
_cell.length_a   1.000
_cell.length_b   1.000
_cell.length_c   1.000
_cell.angle_alpha   90.00
_cell.angle_beta   90.00
_cell.angle_gamma   90.00
#
_symmetry.space_group_name_H-M   'P 1'
#
loop_
_entity.id
_entity.type
_entity.pdbx_description
1 polymer ?
#
loop_
_entity_poly.entity_id
_entity_poly.type
_entity_poly.pdbx_seq_one_letter_code
_entity_poly.pdbx_strand_id
1 'polypeptide(L)'
;MSSTFLLEIGTEELPAEFVHSALQQLQQMVASDLKDLRLSHGQVRVSGTPRRLAVVVDSLIDQQPDLEEERKGPPVKQALVDGQPGPAALGFAKRCGVDPSELQARDTPKGPCLFARVCTPGDTTTTLLNERIPAWINGLQGRRFMRWGNGDQRFSRPVRWLVSLYGSELIPVTLSAAQPPVQSGRLSRSHRLRDSTLEIEHADDYFDALKKAGVMVDRSQREQLIRSALDTEAAACSASVDCPEGLFEELVDLVEAPRVLSGEIADCYLDLPPEVIVTVMQSHQRYVPLKRENAHHDPLALQARDVLLSKFLLVSNGLEPADATIVRGNERVLGARLADAEFFLNVDRKSPSESRRDALDRVTFAKGLGSLRDRCERMSWMTERLIESLSIPSDIAMHAKRAAHFCKHDLVSQMVGEFPELQGLIGGKYLLEEGEDRQVALAVAEHYQPR
;
A
#
# COMPACT_ATOMS: atom_id res chain seq x y z
N MET A 1 -11.05 -16.53 -30.32
CA MET A 1 -12.07 -16.63 -29.25
C MET A 1 -11.59 -15.79 -28.07
N SER A 2 -12.36 -15.61 -27.00
CA SER A 2 -11.89 -14.89 -25.81
C SER A 2 -12.32 -15.59 -24.53
N SER A 3 -11.49 -15.54 -23.51
CA SER A 3 -11.76 -16.12 -22.19
C SER A 3 -11.23 -15.24 -21.06
N THR A 4 -11.56 -15.60 -19.82
CA THR A 4 -11.06 -14.91 -18.63
C THR A 4 -9.69 -15.45 -18.25
N PHE A 5 -8.71 -14.58 -18.08
CA PHE A 5 -7.42 -14.95 -17.49
C PHE A 5 -7.44 -14.72 -15.98
N LEU A 6 -6.93 -15.68 -15.22
CA LEU A 6 -6.72 -15.61 -13.78
C LEU A 6 -5.25 -15.87 -13.46
N LEU A 7 -4.66 -14.99 -12.65
CA LEU A 7 -3.41 -15.20 -11.95
C LEU A 7 -3.62 -14.96 -10.46
N GLU A 8 -3.37 -15.96 -9.63
CA GLU A 8 -3.25 -15.82 -8.18
C GLU A 8 -1.82 -16.10 -7.74
N ILE A 9 -1.19 -15.13 -7.10
CA ILE A 9 0.12 -15.22 -6.48
C ILE A 9 -0.09 -15.41 -4.98
N GLY A 10 -0.01 -16.66 -4.52
CA GLY A 10 -0.20 -17.00 -3.12
C GLY A 10 1.09 -16.92 -2.31
N THR A 11 1.05 -16.27 -1.15
CA THR A 11 2.22 -15.97 -0.32
C THR A 11 2.00 -16.27 1.15
N GLU A 12 3.06 -16.15 1.94
CA GLU A 12 2.93 -15.85 3.38
C GLU A 12 2.45 -14.41 3.60
N GLU A 13 2.20 -14.02 4.85
CA GLU A 13 1.58 -12.73 5.19
C GLU A 13 2.42 -11.51 4.77
N LEU A 14 1.94 -10.86 3.71
CA LEU A 14 2.44 -9.64 3.13
C LEU A 14 2.17 -8.45 4.06
N PRO A 15 3.10 -7.50 4.16
CA PRO A 15 2.82 -6.20 4.74
C PRO A 15 1.70 -5.49 3.95
N ALA A 16 0.74 -4.87 4.64
CA ALA A 16 -0.37 -4.14 4.03
C ALA A 16 0.10 -3.06 3.03
N GLU A 17 1.13 -2.28 3.40
CA GLU A 17 1.75 -1.29 2.51
C GLU A 17 2.25 -1.90 1.19
N PHE A 18 2.78 -3.14 1.25
CA PHE A 18 3.21 -3.84 0.05
C PHE A 18 2.03 -4.36 -0.77
N VAL A 19 0.95 -4.84 -0.12
CA VAL A 19 -0.28 -5.24 -0.84
C VAL A 19 -0.80 -4.07 -1.66
N HIS A 20 -1.04 -2.91 -1.03
CA HIS A 20 -1.54 -1.71 -1.69
C HIS A 20 -0.69 -1.31 -2.90
N SER A 21 0.62 -1.16 -2.71
CA SER A 21 1.54 -0.77 -3.79
C SER A 21 1.71 -1.84 -4.87
N ALA A 22 1.64 -3.13 -4.53
CA ALA A 22 1.73 -4.21 -5.51
C ALA A 22 0.51 -4.26 -6.43
N LEU A 23 -0.70 -3.98 -5.92
CA LEU A 23 -1.91 -3.92 -6.75
C LEU A 23 -1.79 -2.84 -7.83
N GLN A 24 -1.37 -1.62 -7.45
CA GLN A 24 -1.16 -0.54 -8.42
C GLN A 24 -0.13 -0.90 -9.50
N GLN A 25 0.98 -1.53 -9.09
CA GLN A 25 2.02 -1.99 -10.02
C GLN A 25 1.51 -3.08 -10.96
N LEU A 26 0.83 -4.10 -10.45
CA LEU A 26 0.28 -5.19 -11.28
C LEU A 26 -0.73 -4.64 -12.29
N GLN A 27 -1.62 -3.74 -11.87
CA GLN A 27 -2.60 -3.12 -12.76
C GLN A 27 -1.92 -2.46 -13.96
N GLN A 28 -0.86 -1.68 -13.69
CA GLN A 28 -0.12 -0.96 -14.73
C GLN A 28 0.71 -1.89 -15.61
N MET A 29 1.49 -2.80 -15.01
CA MET A 29 2.37 -3.72 -15.73
C MET A 29 1.56 -4.65 -16.64
N VAL A 30 0.49 -5.25 -16.14
CA VAL A 30 -0.33 -6.19 -16.91
C VAL A 30 -1.04 -5.46 -18.05
N ALA A 31 -1.67 -4.30 -17.79
CA ALA A 31 -2.33 -3.53 -18.84
C ALA A 31 -1.35 -3.06 -19.94
N SER A 32 -0.14 -2.64 -19.55
CA SER A 32 0.90 -2.25 -20.51
C SER A 32 1.37 -3.43 -21.36
N ASP A 33 1.69 -4.57 -20.72
CA ASP A 33 2.22 -5.73 -21.43
C ASP A 33 1.17 -6.35 -22.36
N LEU A 34 -0.10 -6.43 -21.96
CA LEU A 34 -1.16 -6.92 -22.84
C LEU A 34 -1.34 -6.03 -24.08
N LYS A 35 -1.21 -4.71 -23.92
CA LYS A 35 -1.24 -3.75 -25.02
C LYS A 35 -0.04 -3.92 -25.95
N ASP A 36 1.16 -4.04 -25.40
CA ASP A 36 2.40 -4.23 -26.18
C ASP A 36 2.39 -5.56 -26.94
N LEU A 37 1.79 -6.58 -26.33
CA LEU A 37 1.51 -7.87 -26.96
C LEU A 37 0.31 -7.83 -27.91
N ARG A 38 -0.37 -6.70 -28.10
CA ARG A 38 -1.55 -6.56 -29.00
C ARG A 38 -2.67 -7.55 -28.67
N LEU A 39 -2.77 -7.95 -27.42
CA LEU A 39 -3.85 -8.82 -26.94
C LEU A 39 -5.03 -7.93 -26.56
N SER A 40 -6.12 -8.03 -27.32
CA SER A 40 -7.37 -7.35 -26.96
C SER A 40 -7.98 -7.99 -25.71
N HIS A 41 -8.47 -7.17 -24.80
CA HIS A 41 -9.02 -7.62 -23.53
C HIS A 41 -10.12 -6.68 -23.03
N GLY A 42 -10.94 -7.18 -22.12
CA GLY A 42 -11.89 -6.44 -21.32
C GLY A 42 -11.23 -5.78 -20.11
N GLN A 43 -11.91 -5.78 -18.96
CA GLN A 43 -11.38 -5.15 -17.76
C GLN A 43 -10.21 -5.94 -17.17
N VAL A 44 -9.12 -5.24 -16.81
CA VAL A 44 -8.06 -5.77 -15.93
C VAL A 44 -8.44 -5.41 -14.50
N ARG A 45 -8.71 -6.43 -13.68
CA ARG A 45 -9.06 -6.31 -12.27
C ARG A 45 -7.92 -6.87 -11.43
N VAL A 46 -7.38 -6.06 -10.53
CA VAL A 46 -6.43 -6.52 -9.52
C VAL A 46 -7.06 -6.46 -8.15
N SER A 47 -6.77 -7.46 -7.32
CA SER A 47 -7.17 -7.47 -5.93
C SER A 47 -6.14 -8.21 -5.10
N GLY A 48 -6.13 -7.98 -3.79
CA GLY A 48 -5.15 -8.61 -2.91
C GLY A 48 -5.72 -8.88 -1.54
N THR A 49 -5.04 -9.70 -0.76
CA THR A 49 -5.24 -9.92 0.68
C THR A 49 -3.85 -10.04 1.32
N PRO A 50 -3.73 -10.18 2.66
CA PRO A 50 -2.43 -10.45 3.28
C PRO A 50 -1.69 -11.65 2.69
N ARG A 51 -2.38 -12.62 2.09
CA ARG A 51 -1.76 -13.88 1.65
C ARG A 51 -1.83 -14.12 0.14
N ARG A 52 -2.38 -13.19 -0.63
CA ARG A 52 -2.46 -13.34 -2.08
C ARG A 52 -2.55 -12.02 -2.81
N LEU A 53 -2.04 -12.00 -4.03
CA LEU A 53 -2.33 -11.00 -5.04
C LEU A 53 -3.02 -11.70 -6.20
N ALA A 54 -4.06 -11.10 -6.75
CA ALA A 54 -4.86 -11.66 -7.81
C ALA A 54 -4.97 -10.67 -8.97
N VAL A 55 -4.84 -11.19 -10.19
CA VAL A 55 -5.11 -10.48 -11.44
C VAL A 55 -6.15 -11.29 -12.19
N VAL A 56 -7.23 -10.62 -12.59
CA VAL A 56 -8.28 -11.19 -13.45
C VAL A 56 -8.44 -10.29 -14.65
N VAL A 57 -8.37 -10.86 -15.85
CA VAL A 57 -8.54 -10.13 -17.11
C VAL A 57 -9.71 -10.73 -17.87
N ASP A 58 -10.76 -9.94 -18.03
CA ASP A 58 -11.98 -10.37 -18.71
C ASP A 58 -11.78 -10.36 -20.23
N SER A 59 -12.48 -11.25 -20.94
CA SER A 59 -12.54 -11.25 -22.42
C SER A 59 -11.19 -11.11 -23.13
N LEU A 60 -10.14 -11.71 -22.58
CA LEU A 60 -8.81 -11.74 -23.19
C LEU A 60 -8.85 -12.66 -24.41
N ILE A 61 -8.37 -12.20 -25.56
CA ILE A 61 -8.33 -13.03 -26.78
C ILE A 61 -7.36 -14.20 -26.63
N ASP A 62 -7.58 -15.28 -27.38
CA ASP A 62 -6.79 -16.54 -27.32
C ASP A 62 -5.46 -16.50 -28.09
N GLN A 63 -5.33 -15.56 -29.01
CA GLN A 63 -4.15 -15.43 -29.86
C GLN A 63 -3.94 -13.97 -30.28
N GLN A 64 -2.69 -13.58 -30.46
CA GLN A 64 -2.38 -12.32 -31.13
C GLN A 64 -2.93 -12.31 -32.56
N PRO A 65 -3.38 -11.15 -33.08
CA PRO A 65 -3.66 -11.04 -34.51
C PRO A 65 -2.37 -11.22 -35.32
N ASP A 66 -2.49 -11.91 -36.44
CA ASP A 66 -1.40 -12.06 -37.41
C ASP A 66 -0.87 -10.69 -37.83
N LEU A 67 0.46 -10.57 -37.93
CA LEU A 67 1.08 -9.36 -38.43
C LEU A 67 1.32 -9.50 -39.93
N GLU A 68 0.65 -8.65 -40.69
CA GLU A 68 0.88 -8.53 -42.13
C GLU A 68 1.76 -7.31 -42.44
N GLU A 69 2.92 -7.56 -43.04
CA GLU A 69 3.84 -6.51 -43.50
C GLU A 69 4.05 -6.61 -45.00
N GLU A 70 4.02 -5.48 -45.70
CA GLU A 70 4.47 -5.40 -47.08
C GLU A 70 5.94 -4.96 -47.13
N ARG A 71 6.81 -5.87 -47.55
CA ARG A 71 8.24 -5.58 -47.71
C ARG A 71 8.53 -5.22 -49.15
N LYS A 72 9.15 -4.05 -49.34
CA LYS A 72 9.65 -3.61 -50.64
C LYS A 72 10.95 -4.34 -50.98
N GLY A 73 10.94 -5.00 -52.13
CA GLY A 73 12.06 -5.72 -52.70
C GLY A 73 12.78 -4.97 -53.83
N PRO A 74 13.66 -5.67 -54.56
CA PRO A 74 14.44 -5.09 -55.63
C PRO A 74 13.57 -4.63 -56.83
N PRO A 75 14.07 -3.70 -57.67
CA PRO A 75 13.42 -3.33 -58.93
C PRO A 75 13.19 -4.54 -59.83
N VAL A 76 12.04 -4.60 -60.50
CA VAL A 76 11.63 -5.75 -61.34
C VAL A 76 12.68 -6.09 -62.38
N LYS A 77 13.32 -5.08 -63.00
CA LYS A 77 14.39 -5.26 -64.00
C LYS A 77 15.63 -6.00 -63.50
N GLN A 78 15.91 -5.94 -62.19
CA GLN A 78 17.03 -6.65 -61.58
C GLN A 78 16.59 -8.00 -60.99
N ALA A 79 15.28 -8.14 -60.72
CA ALA A 79 14.74 -9.28 -60.01
C ALA A 79 14.24 -10.39 -60.94
N LEU A 80 13.78 -10.05 -62.14
CA LEU A 80 13.32 -11.00 -63.16
C LEU A 80 14.34 -11.13 -64.29
N VAL A 81 14.63 -12.37 -64.71
CA VAL A 81 15.45 -12.69 -65.89
C VAL A 81 14.56 -13.50 -66.84
N ASP A 82 14.38 -13.03 -68.07
CA ASP A 82 13.50 -13.64 -69.08
C ASP A 82 12.05 -13.88 -68.60
N GLY A 83 11.53 -12.98 -67.74
CA GLY A 83 10.19 -13.08 -67.17
C GLY A 83 10.04 -14.09 -66.02
N GLN A 84 11.13 -14.75 -65.60
CA GLN A 84 11.16 -15.70 -64.49
C GLN A 84 11.92 -15.12 -63.28
N PRO A 85 11.64 -15.54 -62.04
CA PRO A 85 12.35 -15.11 -60.85
C PRO A 85 13.86 -15.41 -60.94
N GLY A 86 14.68 -14.37 -61.04
CA GLY A 86 16.14 -14.47 -61.03
C GLY A 86 16.72 -14.56 -59.60
N PRO A 87 18.06 -14.62 -59.46
CA PRO A 87 18.71 -14.76 -58.15
C PRO A 87 18.33 -13.69 -57.12
N ALA A 88 18.07 -12.45 -57.56
CA ALA A 88 17.66 -11.35 -56.69
C ALA A 88 16.21 -11.51 -56.18
N ALA A 89 15.29 -12.03 -57.00
CA ALA A 89 13.93 -12.34 -56.56
C ALA A 89 13.90 -13.55 -55.62
N LEU A 90 14.64 -14.62 -55.92
CA LEU A 90 14.74 -15.81 -55.07
C LEU A 90 15.36 -15.49 -53.71
N GLY A 91 16.43 -14.69 -53.67
CA GLY A 91 17.05 -14.25 -52.43
C GLY A 91 16.14 -13.35 -51.59
N PHE A 92 15.33 -12.51 -52.25
CA PHE A 92 14.34 -11.66 -51.58
C PHE A 92 13.17 -12.47 -51.02
N ALA A 93 12.60 -13.39 -51.79
CA ALA A 93 11.55 -14.33 -51.36
C ALA A 93 12.00 -15.15 -50.14
N LYS A 94 13.21 -15.74 -50.22
CA LYS A 94 13.81 -16.50 -49.12
C LYS A 94 14.00 -15.67 -47.85
N ARG A 95 14.42 -14.40 -47.98
CA ARG A 95 14.57 -13.48 -46.83
C ARG A 95 13.22 -13.11 -46.20
N CYS A 96 12.17 -13.05 -47.02
CA CYS A 96 10.81 -12.74 -46.58
C CYS A 96 10.04 -13.98 -46.11
N GLY A 97 10.58 -15.19 -46.32
CA GLY A 97 9.93 -16.45 -45.94
C GLY A 97 8.72 -16.81 -46.80
N VAL A 98 8.59 -16.21 -47.99
CA VAL A 98 7.47 -16.41 -48.93
C VAL A 98 7.90 -17.18 -50.16
N ASP A 99 6.97 -17.81 -50.87
CA ASP A 99 7.28 -18.46 -52.13
C ASP A 99 7.60 -17.41 -53.21
N PRO A 100 8.61 -17.61 -54.08
CA PRO A 100 8.92 -16.68 -55.16
C PRO A 100 7.74 -16.36 -56.08
N SER A 101 6.78 -17.27 -56.22
CA SER A 101 5.55 -17.07 -57.01
C SER A 101 4.54 -16.11 -56.36
N GLU A 102 4.66 -15.84 -55.06
CA GLU A 102 3.79 -14.92 -54.31
C GLU A 102 4.26 -13.45 -54.39
N LEU A 103 5.43 -13.20 -55.00
CA LEU A 103 5.96 -11.86 -55.17
C LEU A 103 5.11 -11.04 -56.15
N GLN A 104 4.71 -9.84 -55.74
CA GLN A 104 3.91 -8.94 -56.56
C GLN A 104 4.74 -7.78 -57.09
N ALA A 105 4.71 -7.55 -58.41
CA ALA A 105 5.27 -6.33 -58.98
C ALA A 105 4.30 -5.15 -58.76
N ARG A 106 4.79 -4.04 -58.20
CA ARG A 106 4.03 -2.80 -58.07
C ARG A 106 4.84 -1.60 -58.51
N ASP A 107 4.17 -0.62 -59.12
CA ASP A 107 4.78 0.63 -59.52
C ASP A 107 5.13 1.49 -58.30
N THR A 108 6.32 2.05 -58.30
CA THR A 108 6.77 3.03 -57.30
C THR A 108 7.32 4.26 -58.01
N PRO A 109 7.45 5.43 -57.34
CA PRO A 109 8.00 6.64 -57.96
C PRO A 109 9.42 6.49 -58.54
N LYS A 110 10.15 5.44 -58.14
CA LYS A 110 11.50 5.11 -58.64
C LYS A 110 11.50 3.95 -59.66
N GLY A 111 10.33 3.54 -60.16
CA GLY A 111 10.12 2.40 -61.06
C GLY A 111 9.47 1.18 -60.38
N PRO A 112 9.08 0.15 -61.16
CA PRO A 112 8.42 -1.05 -60.65
C PRO A 112 9.36 -1.87 -59.76
N CYS A 113 8.89 -2.25 -58.57
CA CYS A 113 9.61 -3.08 -57.60
C CYS A 113 8.79 -4.32 -57.24
N LEU A 114 9.46 -5.41 -56.87
CA LEU A 114 8.79 -6.55 -56.25
C LEU A 114 8.42 -6.21 -54.81
N PHE A 115 7.28 -6.73 -54.35
CA PHE A 115 6.80 -6.66 -52.98
C PHE A 115 6.47 -8.07 -52.49
N ALA A 116 6.77 -8.34 -51.23
CA ALA A 116 6.37 -9.55 -50.53
C ALA A 116 5.38 -9.16 -49.42
N ARG A 117 4.24 -9.85 -49.34
CA ARG A 117 3.37 -9.80 -48.17
C ARG A 117 3.84 -10.86 -47.19
N VAL A 118 4.48 -10.43 -46.11
CA VAL A 118 4.95 -11.32 -45.05
C VAL A 118 3.87 -11.39 -43.98
N CYS A 119 3.30 -12.58 -43.79
CA CYS A 119 2.39 -12.85 -42.68
C CYS A 119 3.17 -13.56 -41.57
N THR A 120 3.25 -12.93 -40.40
CA THR A 120 3.81 -13.56 -39.19
C THR A 120 2.63 -14.01 -38.33
N PRO A 121 2.42 -15.33 -38.15
CA PRO A 121 1.36 -15.83 -37.29
C PRO A 121 1.50 -15.27 -35.86
N GLY A 122 0.38 -14.88 -35.26
CA GLY A 122 0.38 -14.43 -33.88
C GLY A 122 0.66 -15.57 -32.90
N ASP A 123 1.32 -15.28 -31.78
CA ASP A 123 1.52 -16.26 -30.71
C ASP A 123 0.23 -16.49 -29.90
N THR A 124 0.08 -17.69 -29.34
CA THR A 124 -1.05 -17.99 -28.45
C THR A 124 -0.91 -17.22 -27.14
N THR A 125 -2.04 -16.75 -26.61
CA THR A 125 -2.07 -16.01 -25.35
C THR A 125 -1.46 -16.81 -24.20
N THR A 126 -1.69 -18.12 -24.15
CA THR A 126 -1.15 -19.00 -23.10
C THR A 126 0.39 -19.09 -23.14
N THR A 127 0.99 -19.10 -24.33
CA THR A 127 2.46 -19.04 -24.51
C THR A 127 3.01 -17.71 -24.03
N LEU A 128 2.38 -16.60 -24.44
CA LEU A 128 2.82 -15.25 -24.05
C LEU A 128 2.69 -15.02 -22.54
N LEU A 129 1.58 -15.45 -21.94
CA LEU A 129 1.36 -15.34 -20.50
C LEU A 129 2.34 -16.21 -19.71
N ASN A 130 2.72 -17.38 -20.23
CA ASN A 130 3.72 -18.25 -19.61
C ASN A 130 5.05 -17.50 -19.36
N GLU A 131 5.47 -16.70 -20.34
CA GLU A 131 6.69 -15.88 -20.27
C GLU A 131 6.51 -14.63 -19.39
N ARG A 132 5.33 -14.00 -19.45
CA ARG A 132 5.07 -12.72 -18.77
C ARG A 132 4.81 -12.82 -17.29
N ILE A 133 4.15 -13.89 -16.82
CA ILE A 133 3.82 -14.05 -15.40
C ILE A 133 5.07 -14.01 -14.51
N PRO A 134 6.18 -14.74 -14.80
CA PRO A 134 7.42 -14.59 -14.05
C PRO A 134 7.98 -13.17 -14.07
N ALA A 135 7.88 -12.45 -15.20
CA ALA A 135 8.35 -11.08 -15.31
C ALA A 135 7.52 -10.12 -14.44
N TRP A 136 6.19 -10.26 -14.40
CA TRP A 136 5.33 -9.47 -13.52
C TRP A 136 5.64 -9.70 -12.05
N ILE A 137 5.78 -10.96 -11.64
CA ILE A 137 6.07 -11.33 -10.24
C ILE A 137 7.44 -10.78 -9.81
N ASN A 138 8.47 -10.96 -10.64
CA ASN A 138 9.82 -10.50 -10.32
C ASN A 138 10.02 -8.99 -10.53
N GLY A 139 9.14 -8.34 -11.29
CA GLY A 139 9.18 -6.91 -11.56
C GLY A 139 8.63 -6.04 -10.43
N LEU A 140 7.83 -6.62 -9.52
CA LEU A 140 7.29 -5.91 -8.36
C LEU A 140 8.40 -5.27 -7.52
N GLN A 141 8.12 -4.09 -7.00
CA GLN A 141 9.02 -3.31 -6.15
C GLN A 141 8.37 -3.02 -4.80
N GLY A 142 9.18 -2.95 -3.76
CA GLY A 142 8.75 -2.60 -2.41
C GLY A 142 9.93 -2.21 -1.51
N ARG A 143 9.63 -1.60 -0.36
CA ARG A 143 10.64 -1.04 0.56
C ARG A 143 11.70 -2.05 1.00
N ARG A 144 11.30 -3.32 1.22
CA ARG A 144 12.19 -4.38 1.71
C ARG A 144 11.85 -5.70 1.04
N PHE A 145 12.70 -6.12 0.12
CA PHE A 145 12.64 -7.45 -0.46
C PHE A 145 13.70 -8.35 0.16
N MET A 146 13.33 -9.60 0.39
CA MET A 146 14.18 -10.60 1.00
C MET A 146 14.40 -11.74 0.01
N ARG A 147 15.53 -12.45 0.19
CA ARG A 147 15.74 -13.78 -0.36
C ARG A 147 15.36 -14.80 0.70
N TRP A 148 14.76 -15.91 0.29
CA TRP A 148 14.17 -16.86 1.20
C TRP A 148 14.81 -18.24 1.03
N GLY A 149 15.30 -18.80 2.14
CA GLY A 149 16.10 -20.03 2.11
C GLY A 149 17.39 -19.84 1.33
N ASN A 150 17.67 -20.78 0.43
CA ASN A 150 18.74 -20.78 -0.56
C ASN A 150 18.26 -20.29 -1.94
N GLY A 151 17.04 -19.77 -2.06
CA GLY A 151 16.47 -19.26 -3.30
C GLY A 151 16.99 -17.86 -3.64
N ASP A 152 17.09 -17.56 -4.94
CA ASP A 152 17.53 -16.26 -5.42
C ASP A 152 16.39 -15.26 -5.65
N GLN A 153 15.14 -15.73 -5.63
CA GLN A 153 13.98 -14.85 -5.81
C GLN A 153 13.92 -13.82 -4.70
N ARG A 154 13.81 -12.55 -5.11
CA ARG A 154 13.59 -11.41 -4.21
C ARG A 154 12.10 -11.10 -4.19
N PHE A 155 11.48 -11.25 -3.02
CA PHE A 155 10.08 -10.90 -2.82
C PHE A 155 9.85 -10.46 -1.37
N SER A 156 8.77 -9.72 -1.13
CA SER A 156 8.41 -9.25 0.22
C SER A 156 8.23 -10.42 1.21
N ARG A 157 7.62 -11.52 0.75
CA ARG A 157 7.42 -12.79 1.46
C ARG A 157 7.53 -13.98 0.50
N PRO A 158 7.80 -15.21 0.97
CA PRO A 158 7.87 -16.37 0.08
C PRO A 158 6.55 -16.57 -0.68
N VAL A 159 6.64 -16.77 -2.00
CA VAL A 159 5.54 -17.31 -2.81
C VAL A 159 5.39 -18.80 -2.46
N ARG A 160 4.16 -19.24 -2.21
CA ARG A 160 3.85 -20.59 -1.72
C ARG A 160 2.94 -21.39 -2.64
N TRP A 161 2.10 -20.73 -3.44
CA TRP A 161 1.32 -21.36 -4.50
C TRP A 161 1.05 -20.36 -5.61
N LEU A 162 0.70 -20.88 -6.78
CA LEU A 162 0.39 -20.09 -7.96
C LEU A 162 -0.82 -20.73 -8.65
N VAL A 163 -1.86 -19.96 -8.92
CA VAL A 163 -2.96 -20.39 -9.81
C VAL A 163 -2.88 -19.55 -11.07
N SER A 164 -2.87 -20.19 -12.23
CA SER A 164 -2.74 -19.49 -13.53
C SER A 164 -3.59 -20.18 -14.59
N LEU A 165 -4.73 -19.58 -14.93
CA LEU A 165 -5.74 -20.17 -15.82
C LEU A 165 -6.14 -19.19 -16.93
N TYR A 166 -6.37 -19.71 -18.14
CA TYR A 166 -7.06 -19.03 -19.24
C TYR A 166 -8.35 -19.79 -19.54
N GLY A 167 -9.48 -19.28 -19.03
CA GLY A 167 -10.72 -20.04 -18.92
C GLY A 167 -10.52 -21.26 -18.04
N SER A 168 -10.68 -22.45 -18.61
CA SER A 168 -10.34 -23.73 -17.99
C SER A 168 -8.94 -24.23 -18.36
N GLU A 169 -8.16 -23.55 -19.19
CA GLU A 169 -6.83 -24.02 -19.58
C GLU A 169 -5.78 -23.62 -18.54
N LEU A 170 -4.93 -24.56 -18.11
CA LEU A 170 -3.81 -24.28 -17.20
C LEU A 170 -2.65 -23.66 -17.97
N ILE A 171 -2.13 -22.52 -17.52
CA ILE A 171 -0.90 -21.92 -18.06
C ILE A 171 0.28 -22.40 -17.21
N PRO A 172 1.21 -23.22 -17.73
CA PRO A 172 2.21 -23.95 -16.93
C PRO A 172 3.43 -23.11 -16.54
N VAL A 173 3.25 -22.16 -15.63
CA VAL A 173 4.31 -21.26 -15.13
C VAL A 173 5.14 -21.94 -14.04
N THR A 174 6.46 -21.75 -14.07
CA THR A 174 7.38 -22.18 -13.01
C THR A 174 8.22 -21.02 -12.49
N LEU A 175 8.16 -20.76 -11.19
CA LEU A 175 9.05 -19.85 -10.46
C LEU A 175 10.23 -20.64 -9.89
N SER A 176 11.24 -20.90 -10.73
CA SER A 176 12.40 -21.73 -10.38
C SER A 176 13.30 -21.13 -9.30
N ALA A 177 13.33 -19.79 -9.20
CA ALA A 177 14.13 -19.07 -8.21
C ALA A 177 13.47 -19.03 -6.81
N ALA A 178 12.20 -19.42 -6.70
CA ALA A 178 11.52 -19.57 -5.42
C ALA A 178 12.02 -20.81 -4.67
N GLN A 179 11.87 -20.84 -3.34
CA GLN A 179 12.20 -22.04 -2.56
C GLN A 179 11.04 -22.52 -1.67
N PRO A 180 10.57 -23.77 -1.88
CA PRO A 180 10.87 -24.63 -3.05
C PRO A 180 10.39 -23.97 -4.36
N PRO A 181 10.84 -24.45 -5.55
CA PRO A 181 10.31 -23.98 -6.82
C PRO A 181 8.79 -24.09 -6.84
N VAL A 182 8.12 -23.03 -7.25
CA VAL A 182 6.65 -22.98 -7.29
C VAL A 182 6.18 -23.18 -8.71
N GLN A 183 5.30 -24.16 -8.92
CA GLN A 183 4.62 -24.40 -10.19
C GLN A 183 3.17 -23.93 -10.10
N SER A 184 2.66 -23.36 -11.19
CA SER A 184 1.25 -23.04 -11.32
C SER A 184 0.41 -24.32 -11.31
N GLY A 185 -0.73 -24.27 -10.62
CA GLY A 185 -1.75 -25.31 -10.67
C GLY A 185 -3.15 -24.72 -10.57
N ARG A 186 -4.10 -25.54 -10.13
CA ARG A 186 -5.48 -25.13 -9.86
C ARG A 186 -5.79 -24.93 -8.38
N LEU A 187 -4.85 -25.31 -7.52
CA LEU A 187 -5.07 -25.33 -6.09
C LEU A 187 -4.79 -23.96 -5.48
N SER A 188 -5.86 -23.34 -4.99
CA SER A 188 -5.80 -22.19 -4.09
C SER A 188 -5.90 -22.63 -2.63
N ARG A 189 -5.94 -21.66 -1.72
CA ARG A 189 -6.05 -21.88 -0.27
C ARG A 189 -7.19 -21.08 0.34
N SER A 190 -7.93 -21.73 1.24
CA SER A 190 -8.96 -21.11 2.06
C SER A 190 -8.37 -20.15 3.10
N HIS A 191 -9.25 -19.57 3.91
CA HIS A 191 -8.85 -18.70 5.01
C HIS A 191 -7.82 -19.40 5.92
N ARG A 192 -6.79 -18.68 6.39
CA ARG A 192 -5.67 -19.27 7.15
C ARG A 192 -6.09 -20.11 8.36
N LEU A 193 -7.21 -19.76 9.01
CA LEU A 193 -7.74 -20.46 10.18
C LEU A 193 -8.58 -21.71 9.84
N ARG A 194 -8.92 -21.90 8.56
CA ARG A 194 -9.56 -23.13 8.04
C ARG A 194 -8.51 -24.08 7.45
N ASP A 195 -7.43 -23.54 6.91
CA ASP A 195 -6.24 -24.25 6.39
C ASP A 195 -6.56 -25.42 5.46
N SER A 196 -7.45 -25.19 4.51
CA SER A 196 -7.84 -26.15 3.48
C SER A 196 -7.45 -25.68 2.08
N THR A 197 -7.21 -26.62 1.17
CA THR A 197 -7.03 -26.34 -0.25
C THR A 197 -8.37 -26.43 -0.97
N LEU A 198 -8.48 -25.72 -2.09
CA LEU A 198 -9.62 -25.79 -3.00
C LEU A 198 -9.13 -25.69 -4.44
N GLU A 199 -9.82 -26.36 -5.34
CA GLU A 199 -9.52 -26.38 -6.75
C GLU A 199 -10.34 -25.33 -7.50
N ILE A 200 -9.70 -24.60 -8.41
CA ILE A 200 -10.31 -23.64 -9.32
C ILE A 200 -10.35 -24.28 -10.72
N GLU A 201 -11.55 -24.67 -11.15
CA GLU A 201 -11.77 -25.34 -12.44
C GLU A 201 -11.77 -24.35 -13.61
N HIS A 202 -12.46 -23.22 -13.43
CA HIS A 202 -12.53 -22.14 -14.41
C HIS A 202 -12.13 -20.81 -13.77
N ALA A 203 -11.45 -19.94 -14.53
CA ALA A 203 -11.03 -18.62 -14.07
C ALA A 203 -12.19 -17.76 -13.53
N ASP A 204 -13.39 -17.89 -14.11
CA ASP A 204 -14.59 -17.15 -13.69
C ASP A 204 -15.10 -17.53 -12.30
N ASP A 205 -14.80 -18.75 -11.83
CA ASP A 205 -15.28 -19.25 -10.53
C ASP A 205 -14.46 -18.73 -9.35
N TYR A 206 -13.34 -18.07 -9.61
CA TYR A 206 -12.31 -17.75 -8.62
C TYR A 206 -12.85 -17.04 -7.37
N PHE A 207 -13.56 -15.92 -7.57
CA PHE A 207 -14.07 -15.11 -6.46
C PHE A 207 -15.12 -15.86 -5.64
N ASP A 208 -16.03 -16.57 -6.29
CA ASP A 208 -17.10 -17.32 -5.62
C ASP A 208 -16.55 -18.55 -4.88
N ALA A 209 -15.58 -19.25 -5.47
CA ALA A 209 -14.90 -20.37 -4.84
C ALA A 209 -14.15 -19.92 -3.57
N LEU A 210 -13.39 -18.82 -3.64
CA LEU A 210 -12.69 -18.28 -2.47
C LEU A 210 -13.65 -17.73 -1.41
N LYS A 211 -14.76 -17.11 -1.81
CA LYS A 211 -15.80 -16.65 -0.87
C LYS A 211 -16.40 -17.83 -0.09
N LYS A 212 -16.73 -18.94 -0.76
CA LYS A 212 -17.21 -20.18 -0.10
C LYS A 212 -16.16 -20.76 0.85
N ALA A 213 -14.88 -20.65 0.49
CA ALA A 213 -13.75 -21.03 1.32
C ALA A 213 -13.44 -20.02 2.46
N GLY A 214 -14.23 -18.97 2.61
CA GLY A 214 -14.10 -17.98 3.68
C GLY A 214 -13.06 -16.90 3.42
N VAL A 215 -12.74 -16.61 2.15
CA VAL A 215 -11.82 -15.55 1.74
C VAL A 215 -12.58 -14.57 0.85
N MET A 216 -12.71 -13.33 1.29
CA MET A 216 -13.23 -12.25 0.46
C MET A 216 -12.06 -11.61 -0.28
N VAL A 217 -11.81 -12.04 -1.52
CA VAL A 217 -10.62 -11.59 -2.28
C VAL A 217 -10.77 -10.18 -2.80
N ASP A 218 -11.98 -9.80 -3.24
CA ASP A 218 -12.30 -8.48 -3.78
C ASP A 218 -12.09 -7.41 -2.70
N ARG A 219 -11.08 -6.58 -2.90
CA ARG A 219 -10.66 -5.54 -1.97
C ARG A 219 -11.75 -4.49 -1.81
N SER A 220 -12.43 -4.12 -2.90
CA SER A 220 -13.51 -3.12 -2.88
C SER A 220 -14.72 -3.62 -2.09
N GLN A 221 -15.05 -4.91 -2.19
CA GLN A 221 -16.09 -5.51 -1.35
C GLN A 221 -15.71 -5.53 0.12
N ARG A 222 -14.45 -5.87 0.45
CA ARG A 222 -13.95 -5.81 1.83
C ARG A 222 -14.02 -4.38 2.38
N GLU A 223 -13.62 -3.41 1.57
CA GLU A 223 -13.64 -1.99 1.90
C GLU A 223 -15.05 -1.53 2.30
N GLN A 224 -16.03 -1.80 1.44
CA GLN A 224 -17.44 -1.45 1.68
C GLN A 224 -17.99 -2.13 2.93
N LEU A 225 -17.67 -3.41 3.14
CA LEU A 225 -18.12 -4.15 4.31
C LEU A 225 -17.52 -3.57 5.60
N ILE A 226 -16.21 -3.32 5.63
CA ILE A 226 -15.54 -2.75 6.81
C ILE A 226 -16.09 -1.36 7.11
N ARG A 227 -16.21 -0.48 6.10
CA ARG A 227 -16.70 0.88 6.29
C ARG A 227 -18.14 0.89 6.83
N SER A 228 -19.03 0.12 6.20
CA SER A 228 -20.41 -0.02 6.65
C SER A 228 -20.53 -0.58 8.06
N ALA A 229 -19.68 -1.54 8.43
CA ALA A 229 -19.68 -2.13 9.77
C ALA A 229 -19.15 -1.15 10.83
N LEU A 230 -18.07 -0.41 10.54
CA LEU A 230 -17.56 0.64 11.44
C LEU A 230 -18.63 1.73 11.67
N ASP A 231 -19.27 2.19 10.60
CA ASP A 231 -20.32 3.22 10.69
C ASP A 231 -21.54 2.75 11.49
N THR A 232 -21.91 1.48 11.34
CA THR A 232 -23.03 0.87 12.08
C THR A 232 -22.73 0.79 13.58
N GLU A 233 -21.54 0.32 13.96
CA GLU A 233 -21.12 0.22 15.36
C GLU A 233 -20.98 1.60 16.02
N ALA A 234 -20.46 2.59 15.28
CA ALA A 234 -20.35 3.96 15.76
C ALA A 234 -21.73 4.60 15.96
N ALA A 235 -22.65 4.45 15.00
CA ALA A 235 -24.01 4.96 15.11
C ALA A 235 -24.78 4.34 16.29
N ALA A 236 -24.57 3.04 16.57
CA ALA A 236 -25.15 2.36 17.73
C ALA A 236 -24.69 2.94 19.08
N CYS A 237 -23.55 3.65 19.09
CA CYS A 237 -23.01 4.32 20.27
C CYS A 237 -23.19 5.86 20.23
N SER A 238 -23.94 6.41 19.26
CA SER A 238 -24.04 7.86 19.02
C SER A 238 -22.66 8.54 18.98
N ALA A 239 -21.78 7.92 18.21
CA ALA A 239 -20.38 8.29 18.06
C ALA A 239 -19.99 8.37 16.59
N SER A 240 -18.85 9.01 16.33
CA SER A 240 -18.22 9.00 15.01
C SER A 240 -16.92 8.20 15.02
N VAL A 241 -16.62 7.60 13.88
CA VAL A 241 -15.40 6.82 13.66
C VAL A 241 -14.20 7.75 13.51
N ASP A 242 -13.15 7.54 14.29
CA ASP A 242 -11.85 8.17 14.07
C ASP A 242 -10.90 7.23 13.34
N CYS A 243 -11.04 7.15 12.02
CA CYS A 243 -10.20 6.29 11.17
C CYS A 243 -9.67 7.09 9.99
N PRO A 244 -8.42 7.60 10.08
CA PRO A 244 -7.75 8.23 8.93
C PRO A 244 -7.67 7.26 7.75
N GLU A 245 -7.77 7.77 6.52
CA GLU A 245 -7.86 6.93 5.32
C GLU A 245 -6.67 5.96 5.19
N GLY A 246 -5.45 6.39 5.56
CA GLY A 246 -4.28 5.52 5.54
C GLY A 246 -4.38 4.32 6.50
N LEU A 247 -4.95 4.51 7.71
CA LEU A 247 -5.22 3.41 8.63
C LEU A 247 -6.32 2.51 8.08
N PHE A 248 -7.36 3.10 7.50
CA PHE A 248 -8.46 2.33 6.93
C PHE A 248 -7.99 1.44 5.78
N GLU A 249 -7.18 1.95 4.86
CA GLU A 249 -6.56 1.14 3.80
C GLU A 249 -5.69 0.01 4.37
N GLU A 250 -4.89 0.29 5.41
CA GLU A 250 -4.11 -0.74 6.11
C GLU A 250 -5.02 -1.85 6.67
N LEU A 251 -6.12 -1.50 7.33
CA LEU A 251 -7.08 -2.45 7.89
C LEU A 251 -7.71 -3.36 6.82
N VAL A 252 -8.05 -2.81 5.65
CA VAL A 252 -8.61 -3.56 4.52
C VAL A 252 -7.61 -4.59 3.97
N ASP A 253 -6.32 -4.23 3.98
CA ASP A 253 -5.24 -5.05 3.44
C ASP A 253 -4.60 -5.99 4.47
N LEU A 254 -4.98 -5.88 5.75
CA LEU A 254 -4.57 -6.79 6.84
C LEU A 254 -5.48 -8.03 7.00
N VAL A 255 -6.61 -8.10 6.28
CA VAL A 255 -7.63 -9.13 6.49
C VAL A 255 -8.09 -9.82 5.20
N GLU A 256 -8.47 -11.10 5.33
CA GLU A 256 -9.07 -11.91 4.26
C GLU A 256 -10.59 -12.06 4.44
N ALA A 257 -11.07 -12.06 5.69
CA ALA A 257 -12.47 -12.19 6.06
C ALA A 257 -12.80 -11.21 7.20
N PRO A 258 -13.06 -9.94 6.88
CA PRO A 258 -13.21 -8.90 7.89
C PRO A 258 -14.44 -9.10 8.77
N ARG A 259 -14.23 -8.88 10.06
CA ARG A 259 -15.30 -8.69 11.05
C ARG A 259 -14.94 -7.53 11.96
N VAL A 260 -15.84 -6.57 12.12
CA VAL A 260 -15.66 -5.49 13.10
C VAL A 260 -16.10 -5.99 14.47
N LEU A 261 -15.24 -5.82 15.47
CA LEU A 261 -15.52 -6.14 16.87
C LEU A 261 -15.37 -4.87 17.72
N SER A 262 -16.19 -4.75 18.76
CA SER A 262 -16.07 -3.69 19.76
C SER A 262 -15.38 -4.21 21.01
N GLY A 263 -14.42 -3.45 21.53
CA GLY A 263 -13.83 -3.64 22.86
C GLY A 263 -13.94 -2.37 23.70
N GLU A 264 -13.56 -2.47 24.96
CA GLU A 264 -13.60 -1.36 25.91
C GLU A 264 -12.29 -1.20 26.71
N ILE A 265 -11.91 0.04 27.00
CA ILE A 265 -10.83 0.40 27.91
C ILE A 265 -11.39 0.84 29.27
N ALA A 266 -10.59 0.68 30.33
CA ALA A 266 -10.98 1.16 31.65
C ALA A 266 -11.18 2.69 31.65
N ASP A 267 -12.20 3.17 32.36
CA ASP A 267 -12.61 4.58 32.40
C ASP A 267 -11.48 5.53 32.81
N CYS A 268 -10.57 5.10 33.69
CA CYS A 268 -9.43 5.90 34.13
C CYS A 268 -8.50 6.32 32.98
N TYR A 269 -8.44 5.55 31.88
CA TYR A 269 -7.61 5.93 30.75
C TYR A 269 -8.16 7.13 29.98
N LEU A 270 -9.44 7.49 30.15
CA LEU A 270 -9.99 8.72 29.58
C LEU A 270 -9.46 9.99 30.25
N ASP A 271 -8.73 9.87 31.37
CA ASP A 271 -8.00 10.98 31.99
C ASP A 271 -6.68 11.31 31.26
N LEU A 272 -6.28 10.51 30.28
CA LEU A 272 -5.16 10.81 29.39
C LEU A 272 -5.56 11.80 28.28
N PRO A 273 -4.59 12.56 27.73
CA PRO A 273 -4.84 13.39 26.56
C PRO A 273 -5.39 12.56 25.38
N PRO A 274 -6.39 13.07 24.62
CA PRO A 274 -7.01 12.33 23.53
C PRO A 274 -6.01 11.75 22.52
N GLU A 275 -5.01 12.54 22.15
CA GLU A 275 -4.03 12.18 21.12
C GLU A 275 -3.09 11.09 21.58
N VAL A 276 -2.81 10.98 22.89
CA VAL A 276 -2.07 9.84 23.46
C VAL A 276 -2.85 8.55 23.24
N ILE A 277 -4.14 8.55 23.59
CA ILE A 277 -5.02 7.38 23.42
C ILE A 277 -5.14 7.02 21.94
N VAL A 278 -5.40 8.00 21.08
CA VAL A 278 -5.54 7.82 19.64
C VAL A 278 -4.26 7.28 19.02
N THR A 279 -3.08 7.80 19.35
CA THR A 279 -1.80 7.29 18.84
C THR A 279 -1.54 5.85 19.28
N VAL A 280 -1.81 5.51 20.54
CA VAL A 280 -1.69 4.12 21.03
C VAL A 280 -2.64 3.19 20.28
N MET A 281 -3.89 3.59 20.07
CA MET A 281 -4.90 2.81 19.35
C MET A 281 -4.54 2.64 17.88
N GLN A 282 -4.29 3.72 17.16
CA GLN A 282 -4.11 3.72 15.70
C GLN A 282 -2.73 3.20 15.29
N SER A 283 -1.65 3.85 15.74
CA SER A 283 -0.30 3.56 15.25
C SER A 283 0.24 2.21 15.73
N HIS A 284 -0.06 1.83 16.98
CA HIS A 284 0.55 0.64 17.59
C HIS A 284 -0.36 -0.59 17.47
N GLN A 285 -1.68 -0.41 17.49
CA GLN A 285 -2.64 -1.52 17.56
C GLN A 285 -3.62 -1.63 16.39
N ARG A 286 -3.68 -0.63 15.50
CA ARG A 286 -4.64 -0.56 14.39
C ARG A 286 -6.08 -0.69 14.87
N TYR A 287 -6.39 -0.03 15.98
CA TYR A 287 -7.76 0.13 16.45
C TYR A 287 -8.34 1.45 15.96
N VAL A 288 -9.66 1.50 15.98
CA VAL A 288 -10.45 2.63 15.52
C VAL A 288 -11.14 3.24 16.76
N PRO A 289 -10.63 4.36 17.29
CA PRO A 289 -11.27 5.09 18.36
C PRO A 289 -12.67 5.59 17.97
N LEU A 290 -13.56 5.68 18.95
CA LEU A 290 -14.87 6.30 18.79
C LEU A 290 -14.88 7.69 19.42
N LYS A 291 -15.15 8.71 18.61
CA LYS A 291 -15.31 10.10 19.03
C LYS A 291 -16.74 10.35 19.45
N ARG A 292 -16.94 11.10 20.54
CA ARG A 292 -18.28 11.55 20.93
C ARG A 292 -18.85 12.47 19.87
N GLU A 293 -20.16 12.36 19.63
CA GLU A 293 -20.87 13.35 18.83
C GLU A 293 -20.70 14.75 19.45
N ASN A 294 -20.43 15.74 18.59
CA ASN A 294 -20.18 17.14 18.97
C ASN A 294 -18.97 17.36 19.90
N ALA A 295 -18.03 16.42 19.96
CA ALA A 295 -16.76 16.63 20.65
C ALA A 295 -16.07 17.91 20.14
N HIS A 296 -15.78 18.85 21.06
CA HIS A 296 -15.00 20.03 20.72
C HIS A 296 -13.55 19.62 20.47
N HIS A 297 -13.02 19.95 19.29
CA HIS A 297 -11.62 19.72 19.00
C HIS A 297 -10.77 20.82 19.66
N ASP A 298 -10.16 20.50 20.80
CA ASP A 298 -9.11 21.32 21.40
C ASP A 298 -7.76 20.57 21.35
N PRO A 299 -6.77 21.03 20.55
CA PRO A 299 -5.45 20.38 20.49
C PRO A 299 -4.70 20.40 21.83
N LEU A 300 -5.13 21.22 22.80
CA LEU A 300 -4.55 21.26 24.13
C LEU A 300 -5.41 20.56 25.19
N ALA A 301 -6.44 19.81 24.80
CA ALA A 301 -7.23 19.00 25.73
C ALA A 301 -6.32 18.05 26.52
N LEU A 302 -6.39 18.14 27.86
CA LEU A 302 -5.55 17.33 28.75
C LEU A 302 -6.19 15.98 29.09
N GLN A 303 -7.47 15.82 28.79
CA GLN A 303 -8.27 14.63 29.08
C GLN A 303 -9.18 14.31 27.89
N ALA A 304 -9.51 13.04 27.71
CA ALA A 304 -10.31 12.55 26.60
C ALA A 304 -11.79 12.35 26.91
N ARG A 305 -12.23 12.57 28.16
CA ARG A 305 -13.61 12.28 28.61
C ARG A 305 -14.69 12.90 27.73
N ASP A 306 -14.50 14.14 27.28
CA ASP A 306 -15.45 14.87 26.44
C ASP A 306 -15.22 14.68 24.94
N VAL A 307 -14.20 13.92 24.56
CA VAL A 307 -13.74 13.74 23.17
C VAL A 307 -13.96 12.31 22.68
N LEU A 308 -13.65 11.31 23.52
CA LEU A 308 -13.66 9.90 23.17
C LEU A 308 -14.62 9.09 24.06
N LEU A 309 -15.09 7.97 23.53
CA LEU A 309 -15.70 6.91 24.32
C LEU A 309 -14.62 5.96 24.87
N SER A 310 -14.96 5.22 25.93
CA SER A 310 -14.18 4.07 26.40
C SER A 310 -14.18 2.91 25.41
N LYS A 311 -15.08 2.94 24.42
CA LYS A 311 -15.19 1.93 23.38
C LYS A 311 -14.26 2.22 22.21
N PHE A 312 -13.73 1.16 21.63
CA PHE A 312 -12.98 1.17 20.39
C PHE A 312 -13.40 0.01 19.50
N LEU A 313 -13.19 0.17 18.19
CA LEU A 313 -13.46 -0.86 17.20
C LEU A 313 -12.14 -1.47 16.70
N LEU A 314 -12.17 -2.73 16.31
CA LEU A 314 -11.05 -3.41 15.65
C LEU A 314 -11.55 -4.29 14.50
N VAL A 315 -10.75 -4.42 13.45
CA VAL A 315 -11.05 -5.30 12.31
C VAL A 315 -10.34 -6.63 12.52
N SER A 316 -11.12 -7.66 12.82
CA SER A 316 -10.65 -9.01 13.04
C SER A 316 -10.58 -9.81 11.73
N ASN A 317 -9.53 -10.62 11.61
CA ASN A 317 -9.41 -11.70 10.62
C ASN A 317 -9.63 -13.09 11.28
N GLY A 318 -10.34 -13.11 12.41
CA GLY A 318 -10.64 -14.30 13.19
C GLY A 318 -11.92 -15.00 12.74
N LEU A 319 -12.12 -16.24 13.21
CA LEU A 319 -13.39 -16.93 13.07
C LEU A 319 -14.36 -16.51 14.18
N GLU A 320 -15.64 -16.47 13.86
CA GLU A 320 -16.72 -16.06 14.77
C GLU A 320 -16.67 -16.70 16.18
N PRO A 321 -16.43 -18.00 16.35
CA PRO A 321 -16.39 -18.59 17.69
C PRO A 321 -15.29 -18.02 18.61
N ALA A 322 -14.30 -17.33 18.06
CA ALA A 322 -13.19 -16.74 18.79
C ALA A 322 -13.41 -15.27 19.17
N ASP A 323 -14.49 -14.61 18.73
CA ASP A 323 -14.67 -13.15 18.88
C ASP A 323 -14.51 -12.67 20.33
N ALA A 324 -15.18 -13.31 21.28
CA ALA A 324 -15.08 -12.94 22.70
C ALA A 324 -13.66 -13.08 23.25
N THR A 325 -12.90 -14.06 22.76
CA THR A 325 -11.49 -14.25 23.13
C THR A 325 -10.61 -13.18 22.49
N ILE A 326 -10.89 -12.82 21.23
CA ILE A 326 -10.19 -11.77 20.49
C ILE A 326 -10.41 -10.43 21.19
N VAL A 327 -11.65 -10.05 21.49
CA VAL A 327 -11.98 -8.80 22.20
C VAL A 327 -11.22 -8.70 23.51
N ARG A 328 -11.37 -9.68 24.41
CA ARG A 328 -10.67 -9.70 25.71
C ARG A 328 -9.15 -9.65 25.57
N GLY A 329 -8.60 -10.29 24.55
CA GLY A 329 -7.17 -10.26 24.25
C GLY A 329 -6.70 -8.85 23.87
N ASN A 330 -7.42 -8.19 22.98
CA ASN A 330 -7.11 -6.84 22.51
C ASN A 330 -7.32 -5.79 23.62
N GLU A 331 -8.37 -5.91 24.44
CA GLU A 331 -8.59 -5.06 25.62
C GLU A 331 -7.43 -5.12 26.61
N ARG A 332 -6.94 -6.33 26.91
CA ARG A 332 -5.78 -6.52 27.79
C ARG A 332 -4.51 -5.89 27.22
N VAL A 333 -4.26 -6.06 25.92
CA VAL A 333 -3.09 -5.48 25.25
C VAL A 333 -3.18 -3.96 25.23
N LEU A 334 -4.34 -3.41 24.89
CA LEU A 334 -4.56 -1.97 24.87
C LEU A 334 -4.41 -1.36 26.27
N GLY A 335 -5.01 -1.99 27.29
CA GLY A 335 -4.89 -1.56 28.67
C GLY A 335 -3.43 -1.50 29.13
N ALA A 336 -2.62 -2.51 28.81
CA ALA A 336 -1.20 -2.49 29.15
C ALA A 336 -0.46 -1.32 28.46
N ARG A 337 -0.75 -1.04 27.18
CA ARG A 337 -0.12 0.09 26.46
C ARG A 337 -0.55 1.46 26.98
N LEU A 338 -1.81 1.60 27.38
CA LEU A 338 -2.30 2.84 27.98
C LEU A 338 -1.73 3.05 29.39
N ALA A 339 -1.51 1.98 30.16
CA ALA A 339 -0.80 2.07 31.44
C ALA A 339 0.66 2.53 31.26
N ASP A 340 1.36 2.04 30.23
CA ASP A 340 2.71 2.51 29.90
C ASP A 340 2.69 4.01 29.53
N ALA A 341 1.73 4.44 28.70
CA ALA A 341 1.57 5.84 28.33
C ALA A 341 1.28 6.74 29.54
N GLU A 342 0.37 6.31 30.43
CA GLU A 342 0.10 7.00 31.70
C GLU A 342 1.36 7.10 32.58
N PHE A 343 2.13 6.02 32.66
CA PHE A 343 3.38 6.02 33.40
C PHE A 343 4.38 7.04 32.83
N PHE A 344 4.59 7.07 31.51
CA PHE A 344 5.49 8.04 30.88
C PHE A 344 5.04 9.48 31.12
N LEU A 345 3.74 9.76 30.99
CA LEU A 345 3.17 11.07 31.27
C LEU A 345 3.44 11.50 32.72
N ASN A 346 3.23 10.59 33.67
CA ASN A 346 3.44 10.85 35.09
C ASN A 346 4.92 11.00 35.45
N VAL A 347 5.83 10.33 34.74
CA VAL A 347 7.28 10.56 34.88
C VAL A 347 7.65 11.94 34.36
N ASP A 348 7.15 12.30 33.18
CA ASP A 348 7.47 13.58 32.54
C ASP A 348 6.96 14.78 33.36
N ARG A 349 5.77 14.68 33.96
CA ARG A 349 5.19 15.68 34.87
C ARG A 349 6.07 16.01 36.10
N LYS A 350 7.03 15.15 36.45
CA LYS A 350 7.96 15.41 37.58
C LYS A 350 9.10 16.35 37.21
N SER A 351 9.31 16.61 35.92
CA SER A 351 10.33 17.53 35.41
C SER A 351 9.65 18.72 34.76
N PRO A 352 9.99 19.97 35.09
CA PRO A 352 9.40 21.14 34.44
C PRO A 352 9.94 21.30 33.01
N SER A 353 9.19 22.00 32.14
CA SER A 353 9.59 22.23 30.73
C SER A 353 10.92 22.94 30.60
N GLU A 354 11.27 23.82 31.54
CA GLU A 354 12.58 24.50 31.56
C GLU A 354 13.73 23.49 31.73
N SER A 355 13.59 22.51 32.62
CA SER A 355 14.61 21.45 32.79
C SER A 355 14.71 20.54 31.58
N ARG A 356 13.58 20.22 30.93
CA ARG A 356 13.60 19.48 29.66
C ARG A 356 14.31 20.26 28.55
N ARG A 357 14.03 21.56 28.43
CA ARG A 357 14.70 22.46 27.50
C ARG A 357 16.21 22.50 27.72
N ASP A 358 16.68 22.50 28.97
CA ASP A 358 18.12 22.44 29.28
C ASP A 358 18.74 21.08 28.91
N ALA A 359 18.01 19.99 29.09
CA ALA A 359 18.48 18.67 28.71
C ALA A 359 18.66 18.47 27.19
N LEU A 360 18.07 19.34 26.34
CA LEU A 360 18.31 19.35 24.89
C LEU A 360 19.79 19.56 24.52
N ASP A 361 20.59 20.13 25.42
CA ASP A 361 22.03 20.32 25.19
C ASP A 361 22.79 18.99 25.05
N ARG A 362 22.24 17.92 25.63
CA ARG A 362 22.82 16.57 25.57
C ARG A 362 22.50 15.84 24.26
N VAL A 363 21.60 16.38 23.44
CA VAL A 363 21.13 15.74 22.20
C VAL A 363 21.82 16.41 21.02
N THR A 364 22.67 15.66 20.31
CA THR A 364 23.37 16.18 19.13
C THR A 364 22.37 16.42 18.00
N PHE A 365 22.33 17.63 17.44
CA PHE A 365 21.47 17.92 16.29
C PHE A 365 22.10 17.43 14.99
N ALA A 366 23.30 17.91 14.68
CA ALA A 366 24.05 17.52 13.50
C ALA A 366 25.54 17.86 13.67
N LYS A 367 26.42 17.09 13.01
CA LYS A 367 27.87 17.29 13.08
C LYS A 367 28.22 18.73 12.65
N GLY A 368 28.91 19.44 13.53
CA GLY A 368 29.32 20.83 13.31
C GLY A 368 28.23 21.89 13.53
N LEU A 369 26.99 21.48 13.85
CA LEU A 369 25.85 22.39 14.09
C LEU A 369 25.35 22.39 15.55
N GLY A 370 26.07 21.70 16.43
CA GLY A 370 25.83 21.70 17.88
C GLY A 370 24.70 20.78 18.34
N SER A 371 24.14 21.11 19.49
CA SER A 371 23.04 20.38 20.14
C SER A 371 21.65 20.80 19.62
N LEU A 372 20.61 20.09 20.02
CA LEU A 372 19.22 20.54 19.80
C LEU A 372 18.94 21.83 20.57
N ARG A 373 19.58 22.07 21.71
CA ARG A 373 19.51 23.35 22.40
C ARG A 373 20.07 24.47 21.53
N ASP A 374 21.25 24.30 20.94
CA ASP A 374 21.82 25.29 20.01
C ASP A 374 20.90 25.59 18.82
N ARG A 375 20.21 24.56 18.31
CA ARG A 375 19.20 24.74 17.26
C ARG A 375 18.02 25.59 17.75
N CYS A 376 17.51 25.32 18.95
CA CYS A 376 16.40 26.10 19.53
C CYS A 376 16.82 27.55 19.78
N GLU A 377 18.04 27.81 20.26
CA GLU A 377 18.56 29.18 20.42
C GLU A 377 18.65 29.93 19.08
N ARG A 378 19.07 29.25 18.00
CA ARG A 378 19.01 29.84 16.65
C ARG A 378 17.57 30.16 16.23
N MET A 379 16.61 29.29 16.55
CA MET A 379 15.19 29.53 16.26
C MET A 379 14.64 30.72 17.06
N SER A 380 14.99 30.85 18.34
CA SER A 380 14.65 32.01 19.16
C SER A 380 15.21 33.29 18.58
N TRP A 381 16.50 33.31 18.21
CA TRP A 381 17.13 34.47 17.58
C TRP A 381 16.45 34.86 16.25
N MET A 382 16.14 33.88 15.39
CA MET A 382 15.41 34.15 14.14
C MET A 382 14.02 34.72 14.42
N THR A 383 13.33 34.20 15.43
CA THR A 383 12.01 34.68 15.84
C THR A 383 12.07 36.14 16.29
N GLU A 384 13.08 36.53 17.06
CA GLU A 384 13.30 37.93 17.46
C GLU A 384 13.54 38.84 16.25
N ARG A 385 14.38 38.42 15.29
CA ARG A 385 14.63 39.19 14.07
C ARG A 385 13.38 39.36 13.22
N LEU A 386 12.53 38.34 13.14
CA LEU A 386 11.25 38.41 12.42
C LEU A 386 10.26 39.34 13.11
N ILE A 387 10.15 39.26 14.44
CA ILE A 387 9.30 40.15 15.24
C ILE A 387 9.65 41.62 14.98
N GLU A 388 10.95 41.95 15.02
CA GLU A 388 11.46 43.31 14.76
C GLU A 388 11.18 43.74 13.31
N SER A 389 11.52 42.88 12.35
CA SER A 389 11.40 43.21 10.92
C SER A 389 9.95 43.38 10.46
N LEU A 390 9.03 42.64 11.07
CA LEU A 390 7.60 42.67 10.72
C LEU A 390 6.79 43.61 11.63
N SER A 391 7.43 44.28 12.59
CA SER A 391 6.76 45.18 13.55
C SER A 391 5.57 44.52 14.25
N ILE A 392 5.76 43.28 14.71
CA ILE A 392 4.70 42.49 15.37
C ILE A 392 4.27 43.16 16.69
N PRO A 393 2.95 43.24 16.99
CA PRO A 393 2.44 43.76 18.26
C PRO A 393 3.06 43.10 19.50
N SER A 394 3.23 43.87 20.59
CA SER A 394 3.99 43.45 21.77
C SER A 394 3.46 42.20 22.46
N ASP A 395 2.14 42.02 22.48
CA ASP A 395 1.44 40.87 23.03
C ASP A 395 1.75 39.59 22.23
N ILE A 396 1.60 39.65 20.91
CA ILE A 396 1.92 38.55 20.00
C ILE A 396 3.43 38.25 20.02
N ALA A 397 4.26 39.29 20.05
CA ALA A 397 5.70 39.17 20.15
C ALA A 397 6.14 38.45 21.44
N MET A 398 5.47 38.71 22.57
CA MET A 398 5.74 38.01 23.83
C MET A 398 5.43 36.52 23.71
N HIS A 399 4.27 36.15 23.16
CA HIS A 399 3.90 34.75 22.96
C HIS A 399 4.87 34.04 22.01
N ALA A 400 5.23 34.67 20.88
CA ALA A 400 6.16 34.10 19.92
C ALA A 400 7.55 33.85 20.53
N LYS A 401 8.08 34.80 21.34
CA LYS A 401 9.36 34.62 22.05
C LYS A 401 9.30 33.48 23.07
N ARG A 402 8.22 33.38 23.84
CA ARG A 402 8.03 32.28 24.80
C ARG A 402 7.89 30.93 24.09
N ALA A 403 7.13 30.86 22.99
CA ALA A 403 6.98 29.65 22.22
C ALA A 403 8.31 29.20 21.59
N ALA A 404 9.10 30.13 21.04
CA ALA A 404 10.43 29.82 20.51
C ALA A 404 11.39 29.33 21.60
N HIS A 405 11.33 29.92 22.81
CA HIS A 405 12.11 29.48 23.96
C HIS A 405 11.83 28.03 24.35
N PHE A 406 10.54 27.65 24.41
CA PHE A 406 10.14 26.29 24.77
C PHE A 406 10.04 25.33 23.58
N CYS A 407 10.28 25.76 22.35
CA CYS A 407 10.10 24.86 21.21
C CYS A 407 10.97 23.61 21.39
N LYS A 408 10.38 22.44 21.11
CA LYS A 408 11.05 21.13 21.15
C LYS A 408 11.49 20.65 22.53
N HIS A 409 11.09 21.31 23.63
CA HIS A 409 11.45 20.88 24.99
C HIS A 409 11.02 19.43 25.26
N ASP A 410 9.92 18.99 24.67
CA ASP A 410 9.37 17.66 24.82
C ASP A 410 10.17 16.54 24.12
N LEU A 411 11.15 16.85 23.26
CA LEU A 411 11.95 15.83 22.56
C LEU A 411 12.78 14.92 23.49
N VAL A 412 13.01 15.35 24.74
CA VAL A 412 13.71 14.56 25.76
C VAL A 412 12.76 13.96 26.80
N SER A 413 11.45 14.09 26.60
CA SER A 413 10.42 13.47 27.43
C SER A 413 10.33 11.97 27.14
N GLN A 414 9.93 11.19 28.14
CA GLN A 414 9.68 9.76 27.96
C GLN A 414 8.53 9.53 26.99
N MET A 415 7.50 10.38 27.04
CA MET A 415 6.35 10.31 26.13
C MET A 415 6.78 10.43 24.66
N VAL A 416 7.62 11.40 24.30
CA VAL A 416 8.13 11.52 22.91
C VAL A 416 9.16 10.43 22.58
N GLY A 417 9.88 9.94 23.58
CA GLY A 417 10.78 8.80 23.41
C GLY A 417 10.04 7.53 22.96
N GLU A 418 8.89 7.23 23.56
CA GLU A 418 8.04 6.07 23.18
C GLU A 418 7.12 6.39 21.99
N PHE A 419 6.58 7.62 21.91
CA PHE A 419 5.62 8.06 20.90
C PHE A 419 6.10 9.32 20.17
N PRO A 420 7.05 9.20 19.22
CA PRO A 420 7.64 10.33 18.50
C PRO A 420 6.60 11.17 17.72
N GLU A 421 5.47 10.58 17.35
CA GLU A 421 4.35 11.23 16.68
C GLU A 421 3.73 12.36 17.52
N LEU A 422 3.89 12.31 18.85
CA LEU A 422 3.33 13.29 19.79
C LEU A 422 4.23 14.52 20.02
N GLN A 423 5.42 14.57 19.40
CA GLN A 423 6.34 15.71 19.52
C GLN A 423 5.65 17.03 19.18
N GLY A 424 6.05 18.14 19.80
CA GLY A 424 5.35 19.43 19.77
C GLY A 424 4.03 19.43 20.56
N LEU A 425 3.13 18.51 20.25
CA LEU A 425 1.77 18.47 20.81
C LEU A 425 1.81 18.24 22.32
N ILE A 426 2.54 17.21 22.76
CA ILE A 426 2.69 16.95 24.19
C ILE A 426 3.48 18.08 24.87
N GLY A 427 4.46 18.68 24.18
CA GLY A 427 5.14 19.87 24.66
C GLY A 427 4.21 21.05 24.95
N GLY A 428 3.23 21.30 24.08
CA GLY A 428 2.19 22.30 24.31
C GLY A 428 1.32 21.97 25.51
N LYS A 429 0.88 20.71 25.64
CA LYS A 429 0.06 20.26 26.78
C LYS A 429 0.81 20.37 28.12
N TYR A 430 2.10 20.03 28.16
CA TYR A 430 2.94 20.23 29.35
C TYR A 430 3.03 21.68 29.77
N LEU A 431 3.21 22.61 28.83
CA LEU A 431 3.25 24.04 29.13
C LEU A 431 1.91 24.52 29.69
N LEU A 432 0.79 24.06 29.11
CA LEU A 432 -0.54 24.40 29.60
C LEU A 432 -0.78 23.86 31.03
N GLU A 433 -0.36 22.62 31.33
CA GLU A 433 -0.40 22.04 32.68
C GLU A 433 0.47 22.82 33.68
N GLU A 434 1.61 23.35 33.21
CA GLU A 434 2.54 24.16 34.02
C GLU A 434 2.08 25.63 34.19
N GLY A 435 0.96 26.03 33.57
CA GLY A 435 0.34 27.34 33.73
C GLY A 435 0.82 28.41 32.74
N GLU A 436 1.49 28.03 31.65
CA GLU A 436 1.84 28.94 30.56
C GLU A 436 0.61 29.40 29.78
N ASP A 437 0.73 30.54 29.08
CA ASP A 437 -0.35 31.08 28.27
C ASP A 437 -0.76 30.10 27.15
N ARG A 438 -2.07 29.97 26.93
CA ARG A 438 -2.62 29.05 25.91
C ARG A 438 -2.05 29.31 24.51
N GLN A 439 -1.78 30.57 24.15
CA GLN A 439 -1.21 30.93 22.86
C GLN A 439 0.24 30.44 22.72
N VAL A 440 1.01 30.44 23.82
CA VAL A 440 2.36 29.89 23.86
C VAL A 440 2.32 28.37 23.69
N ALA A 441 1.47 27.68 24.47
CA ALA A 441 1.27 26.25 24.39
C ALA A 441 0.83 25.80 22.99
N LEU A 442 -0.11 26.54 22.40
CA LEU A 442 -0.62 26.26 21.06
C LEU A 442 0.47 26.44 19.99
N ALA A 443 1.22 27.53 20.05
CA ALA A 443 2.34 27.76 19.12
C ALA A 443 3.41 26.66 19.23
N VAL A 444 3.68 26.15 20.43
CA VAL A 444 4.58 24.99 20.62
C VAL A 444 3.97 23.70 20.07
N ALA A 445 2.66 23.49 20.17
CA ALA A 445 2.01 22.34 19.55
C ALA A 445 2.06 22.37 18.01
N GLU A 446 1.86 23.56 17.42
CA GLU A 446 1.64 23.76 15.99
C GLU A 446 2.92 23.98 15.17
N HIS A 447 4.08 24.29 15.79
CA HIS A 447 5.30 24.62 15.03
C HIS A 447 5.89 23.49 14.17
N TYR A 448 5.33 22.27 14.25
CA TYR A 448 5.66 21.14 13.38
C TYR A 448 4.67 20.94 12.22
N GLN A 449 3.62 21.76 12.12
CA GLN A 449 2.63 21.63 11.05
C GLN A 449 3.13 22.18 9.69
N PRO A 450 2.60 21.65 8.56
CA PRO A 450 1.75 20.47 8.47
C PRO A 450 2.53 19.17 8.75
N ARG A 451 1.86 18.19 9.37
CA ARG A 451 2.44 16.87 9.69
C ARG A 451 2.14 15.84 8.63
#